data_AF-A0A964KJL0-F1
#
_entry.id   AF-A0A964KJL0-F1
#
_cell.length_a   1.000
_cell.length_b   1.000
_cell.length_c   1.000
_cell.angle_alpha   90.00
_cell.angle_beta   90.00
_cell.angle_gamma   90.00
#
_symmetry.space_group_name_H-M   'P 1'
#
loop_
_entity.id
_entity.type
_entity.pdbx_description
1 polymer ?
#
loop_
_entity_poly.entity_id
_entity_poly.type
_entity_poly.pdbx_seq_one_letter_code
_entity_poly.pdbx_strand_id
1 'polypeptide(L)'
;MKVVRIYTGSDGKSHFEDVDLPFATGGESEATQLRAAKGVRFNRYPPGYLREWHPAQQRQYVVSLAGRAEIEIGDGTVRRSELDNPTSV
;
A
#
# COMPACT_ATOMS: atom_id res chain seq x y z
N MET A 1 -8.14 -10.75 2.07
CA MET A 1 -7.82 -9.31 2.20
C MET A 1 -7.64 -8.70 0.81
N LYS A 2 -8.05 -7.46 0.57
CA LYS A 2 -7.73 -6.74 -0.68
C LYS A 2 -6.57 -5.77 -0.48
N VAL A 3 -5.68 -5.67 -1.47
CA VAL A 3 -4.63 -4.67 -1.52
C VAL A 3 -4.71 -3.89 -2.83
N VAL A 4 -4.43 -2.59 -2.77
CA VAL A 4 -4.28 -1.77 -3.96
C VAL A 4 -2.86 -1.92 -4.48
N ARG A 5 -2.71 -2.34 -5.73
CA ARG A 5 -1.44 -2.41 -6.43
C ARG A 5 -1.33 -1.26 -7.43
N ILE A 6 -0.17 -0.63 -7.45
CA ILE A 6 0.22 0.32 -8.50
C ILE A 6 1.21 -0.39 -9.42
N TYR A 7 0.98 -0.33 -10.72
CA TYR A 7 1.84 -0.98 -11.72
C TYR A 7 1.90 -0.16 -13.01
N THR A 8 2.95 -0.40 -13.81
CA THR A 8 3.08 0.19 -15.15
C THR A 8 2.30 -0.64 -16.16
N GLY A 9 1.34 -0.02 -16.84
CA GLY A 9 0.55 -0.64 -17.90
C GLY A 9 1.28 -0.74 -19.23
N SER A 10 0.64 -1.34 -20.23
CA SER A 10 1.19 -1.43 -21.60
C SER A 10 1.32 -0.08 -22.30
N ASP A 11 0.64 0.95 -21.79
CA ASP A 11 0.71 2.34 -22.23
C ASP A 11 1.88 3.13 -21.58
N GLY A 12 2.68 2.47 -20.72
CA GLY A 12 3.78 3.10 -20.00
C GLY A 12 3.34 3.99 -18.83
N LYS A 13 2.04 4.05 -18.50
CA LYS A 13 1.50 4.85 -17.40
C LYS A 13 1.26 4.01 -16.15
N SER A 14 1.04 4.68 -15.02
CA SER A 14 0.68 4.02 -13.76
C SER A 14 -0.81 3.71 -13.75
N HIS A 15 -1.17 2.52 -13.25
CA HIS A 15 -2.54 2.04 -13.10
C HIS A 15 -2.74 1.48 -11.70
N PHE A 16 -3.99 1.55 -11.21
CA PHE A 16 -4.42 0.84 -10.01
C PHE A 16 -5.05 -0.51 -10.35
N GLU A 17 -4.76 -1.52 -9.54
CA GLU A 17 -5.40 -2.83 -9.57
C GLU A 17 -5.76 -3.23 -8.14
N ASP A 18 -7.01 -3.66 -7.91
CA ASP A 18 -7.40 -4.27 -6.65
C ASP A 18 -7.05 -5.76 -6.70
N VAL A 19 -6.11 -6.19 -5.86
CA VAL A 19 -5.62 -7.57 -5.79
C VAL A 19 -6.18 -8.26 -4.56
N ASP A 20 -6.85 -9.39 -4.78
CA ASP A 20 -7.29 -10.27 -3.71
C ASP A 20 -6.11 -11.12 -3.18
N LEU A 21 -5.91 -11.03 -1.87
CA LEU A 21 -5.02 -11.89 -1.09
C LEU A 21 -5.90 -12.88 -0.31
N PRO A 22 -6.08 -14.11 -0.81
CA PRO A 22 -6.89 -15.11 -0.13
C PRO A 22 -6.24 -15.49 1.20
N PHE A 23 -7.06 -15.59 2.23
CA PHE A 23 -6.66 -16.22 3.47
C PHE A 23 -6.74 -17.73 3.30
N ALA A 24 -5.74 -18.43 3.82
CA ALA A 24 -5.81 -19.86 4.01
C ALA A 24 -6.27 -20.14 5.45
N THR A 25 -7.26 -21.02 5.58
CA THR A 25 -7.78 -21.53 6.84
C THR A 25 -7.10 -22.86 7.18
N GLY A 26 -6.74 -23.09 8.44
CA GLY A 26 -6.15 -24.38 8.84
C GLY A 26 -5.59 -24.48 10.26
N GLY A 27 -5.76 -23.45 11.10
CA GLY A 27 -5.30 -23.43 12.49
C GLY A 27 -6.06 -22.38 13.30
N GLU A 28 -5.47 -21.91 14.41
CA GLU A 28 -6.08 -20.89 15.29
C GLU A 28 -6.14 -19.48 14.66
N SER A 29 -5.51 -19.28 13.49
CA SER A 29 -5.54 -18.02 12.75
C SER A 29 -5.66 -18.23 11.24
N GLU A 30 -6.09 -17.17 10.55
CA GLU A 30 -6.11 -17.07 9.10
C GLU A 30 -4.90 -16.27 8.62
N ALA A 31 -4.20 -16.77 7.60
CA ALA A 31 -3.05 -16.10 7.02
C ALA A 31 -3.07 -16.16 5.49
N THR A 32 -2.66 -15.07 4.84
CA THR A 32 -2.38 -15.10 3.40
C THR A 32 -1.05 -15.81 3.14
N GLN A 33 -0.80 -16.25 1.91
CA GLN A 33 0.49 -16.84 1.53
C GLN A 33 1.67 -15.93 1.89
N LEU A 34 2.76 -16.52 2.42
CA LEU A 34 4.00 -15.80 2.71
C LEU A 34 4.59 -15.21 1.43
N ARG A 35 5.03 -13.95 1.52
CA ARG A 35 5.67 -13.23 0.41
C ARG A 35 7.06 -12.79 0.82
N ALA A 36 8.06 -13.13 -0.01
CA ALA A 36 9.43 -12.74 0.25
C ALA A 36 9.58 -11.21 0.19
N ALA A 37 10.31 -10.65 1.17
CA ALA A 37 10.71 -9.25 1.19
C ALA A 37 12.24 -9.17 1.36
N LYS A 38 12.87 -8.18 0.74
CA LYS A 38 14.32 -7.96 0.85
C LYS A 38 14.73 -7.30 2.18
N GLY A 39 13.76 -6.73 2.90
CA GLY A 39 13.97 -6.02 4.15
C GLY A 39 12.71 -5.26 4.57
N VAL A 40 12.76 -4.65 5.76
CA VAL A 40 11.68 -3.82 6.33
C VAL A 40 12.25 -2.47 6.74
N ARG A 41 11.44 -1.42 6.59
CA ARG A 41 11.72 -0.08 7.11
C ARG A 41 10.44 0.55 7.64
N PHE A 42 10.58 1.41 8.64
CA PHE A 42 9.48 2.20 9.20
C PHE A 42 9.72 3.65 8.84
N ASN A 43 8.76 4.25 8.12
CA ASN A 43 8.82 5.65 7.72
C ASN A 43 7.79 6.44 8.52
N ARG A 44 8.17 7.65 8.93
CA ARG A 44 7.25 8.65 9.48
C ARG A 44 7.40 9.93 8.67
N TYR A 45 6.26 10.50 8.28
CA TYR A 45 6.21 11.76 7.55
C TYR A 45 5.46 12.79 8.39
N PRO A 46 5.85 14.08 8.35
CA PRO A 46 5.07 15.14 8.99
C PRO A 46 3.72 15.32 8.27
N PRO A 47 2.70 15.88 8.95
CA PRO A 47 1.45 16.27 8.31
C PRO A 47 1.70 17.20 7.11
N GLY A 48 0.97 16.98 6.02
CA GLY A 48 1.13 17.76 4.79
C GLY A 48 2.38 17.44 3.97
N TYR A 49 3.17 16.42 4.34
CA TYR A 49 4.28 15.95 3.50
C TYR A 49 3.76 15.51 2.12
N LEU A 50 4.24 16.20 1.08
CA LEU A 50 4.00 15.84 -0.31
C LEU A 50 5.28 15.25 -0.90
N ARG A 51 5.13 14.16 -1.65
CA ARG A 51 6.22 13.58 -2.41
C ARG A 51 6.01 13.88 -3.89
N GLU A 52 6.93 14.65 -4.47
CA GLU A 52 6.93 15.02 -5.89
C GLU A 52 6.77 13.80 -6.81
N TRP A 53 6.25 14.01 -8.02
CA TRP A 53 6.06 12.96 -9.03
C TRP A 53 7.34 12.17 -9.29
N HIS A 54 7.26 10.83 -9.18
CA HIS A 54 8.41 9.95 -9.39
C HIS A 54 7.94 8.52 -9.74
N PRO A 55 8.76 7.74 -10.47
CA PRO A 55 8.53 6.31 -10.60
C PRO A 55 8.81 5.59 -9.28
N ALA A 56 8.04 4.54 -8.98
CA ALA A 56 8.29 3.71 -7.81
C ALA A 56 9.70 3.09 -7.89
N GLN A 57 10.56 3.38 -6.91
CA GLN A 57 11.97 2.96 -6.89
C GLN A 57 12.14 1.44 -6.94
N GLN A 58 11.18 0.71 -6.36
CA GLN A 58 11.19 -0.75 -6.30
C GLN A 58 9.79 -1.29 -6.03
N ARG A 59 9.58 -2.57 -6.37
CA ARG A 59 8.41 -3.34 -5.90
C ARG A 59 8.52 -3.53 -4.39
N GLN A 60 7.55 -2.99 -3.66
CA GLN A 60 7.51 -3.05 -2.21
C GLN A 60 6.06 -3.03 -1.73
N TYR A 61 5.83 -3.59 -0.54
CA TYR A 61 4.59 -3.37 0.20
C TYR A 61 4.75 -2.09 1.01
N VAL A 62 3.73 -1.24 0.97
CA VAL A 62 3.58 -0.10 1.86
C VAL A 62 2.33 -0.36 2.68
N VAL A 63 2.51 -0.46 3.98
CA VAL A 63 1.41 -0.63 4.94
C VAL A 63 1.37 0.63 5.78
N SER A 64 0.28 1.37 5.68
CA SER A 64 0.01 2.48 6.58
C SER A 64 -0.21 1.89 7.98
N LEU A 65 0.41 2.46 9.00
CA LEU A 65 0.25 1.99 10.39
C LEU A 65 -0.54 2.98 11.25
N ALA A 66 -0.62 4.24 10.83
CA ALA A 66 -1.40 5.30 11.47
C ALA A 66 -1.61 6.46 10.48
N GLY A 67 -2.71 7.20 10.66
CA GLY A 67 -2.99 8.42 9.91
C GLY A 67 -3.52 8.16 8.50
N ARG A 68 -3.29 9.12 7.61
CA ARG A 68 -3.82 9.10 6.24
C ARG A 68 -2.70 9.19 5.21
N ALA A 69 -2.85 8.42 4.14
CA ALA A 69 -2.02 8.51 2.94
C ALA A 69 -2.91 8.62 1.71
N GLU A 70 -2.48 9.42 0.74
CA GLU A 70 -3.11 9.52 -0.58
C GLU A 70 -2.07 9.21 -1.64
N ILE A 71 -2.50 8.49 -2.67
CA ILE A 71 -1.68 8.23 -3.85
C ILE A 71 -2.49 8.61 -5.08
N GLU A 72 -1.92 9.51 -5.87
CA GLU A 72 -2.44 9.93 -7.18
C GLU A 72 -1.58 9.31 -8.29
N ILE A 73 -2.23 8.89 -9.38
CA ILE A 73 -1.56 8.41 -10.59
C ILE A 73 -1.81 9.38 -11.76
N GLY A 74 -1.08 9.22 -12.86
CA GLY A 74 -1.02 10.22 -13.94
C GLY A 74 -2.32 10.49 -14.71
N ASP A 75 -3.41 9.78 -14.44
CA ASP A 75 -4.74 10.07 -14.97
C ASP A 75 -5.62 10.89 -13.99
N GLY A 76 -5.08 11.28 -12.84
CA GLY A 76 -5.77 12.03 -11.79
C GLY A 76 -6.56 11.16 -10.80
N THR A 77 -6.58 9.84 -10.98
CA THR A 77 -7.21 8.92 -10.03
C THR A 77 -6.46 8.93 -8.70
N VAL A 78 -7.20 9.05 -7.59
CA VAL A 78 -6.64 9.05 -6.23
C VAL A 78 -7.18 7.86 -5.43
N ARG A 79 -6.26 7.15 -4.76
CA ARG A 79 -6.60 6.16 -3.71
C ARG A 79 -6.15 6.67 -2.36
N ARG A 80 -6.99 6.48 -1.34
CA ARG A 80 -6.74 6.94 0.03
C ARG A 80 -6.75 5.75 0.98
N SER A 81 -5.81 5.72 1.91
CA SER A 81 -5.85 4.85 3.09
C SER A 81 -5.93 5.71 4.33
N GLU A 82 -6.84 5.39 5.23
CA GLU A 82 -6.98 6.02 6.53
C GLU A 82 -7.01 4.91 7.57
N LEU A 83 -6.18 5.06 8.59
CA LEU A 83 -6.21 4.22 9.77
C LEU A 83 -6.44 5.16 10.94
N ASP A 84 -7.60 4.99 11.56
CA ASP A 84 -7.86 5.60 12.85
C ASP A 84 -6.74 5.21 13.79
N ASN A 85 -6.14 6.22 14.41
CA ASN A 85 -5.15 5.99 15.42
C ASN A 85 -5.90 5.40 16.62
N PRO A 86 -5.72 4.11 16.99
CA PRO A 86 -6.30 3.64 18.23
C PRO A 86 -5.66 4.49 19.31
N THR A 87 -6.45 5.35 19.94
CA THR A 87 -5.99 6.11 21.09
C THR A 87 -5.53 5.06 22.09
N SER A 88 -4.24 5.06 22.44
CA SER A 88 -3.65 4.09 23.34
C SER A 88 -4.55 3.94 24.58
N VAL A 89 -4.99 2.70 24.84
CA VAL A 89 -5.51 2.28 26.15
C VAL A 89 -4.40 2.23 27.17
#